data_AF-A0A3M0Y5N8-F1
#
_entry.id   AF-A0A3M0Y5N8-F1
#
_cell.length_a   1.000
_cell.length_b   1.000
_cell.length_c   1.000
_cell.angle_alpha   90.00
_cell.angle_beta   90.00
_cell.angle_gamma   90.00
#
_symmetry.space_group_name_H-M   'P 1'
#
loop_
_entity.id
_entity.type
_entity.pdbx_description
1 polymer ?
#
loop_
_entity_poly.entity_id
_entity_poly.type
_entity_poly.pdbx_seq_one_letter_code
_entity_poly.pdbx_strand_id
1 'polypeptide(L)'
;MSDKIEERVEASDEAWETRRLGAEEAFVAVAGPEVEEAVERAAGTKLISIRMSQRMIDDLKFIAMQHGLGYQTLMKQSLARFIEAEKKLLWNEQVAKALKEKEGKPSNPTRAA
;
A
#
# COMPACT_ATOMS: atom_id res chain seq x y z
N MET A 1 -43.93 -11.86 -27.34
CA MET A 1 -43.97 -11.78 -25.88
C MET A 1 -43.72 -13.18 -25.38
N SER A 2 -42.51 -13.44 -24.87
CA SER A 2 -42.21 -14.70 -24.20
C SER A 2 -41.54 -14.31 -22.89
N ASP A 3 -42.33 -14.31 -21.82
CA ASP A 3 -41.82 -14.18 -20.45
C ASP A 3 -40.85 -15.32 -20.21
N LYS A 4 -39.56 -14.99 -20.14
CA LYS A 4 -38.53 -15.92 -19.70
C LYS A 4 -38.62 -15.93 -18.18
N ILE A 5 -39.24 -16.97 -17.63
CA ILE A 5 -39.28 -17.20 -16.18
C ILE A 5 -37.83 -17.43 -15.74
N GLU A 6 -37.24 -16.44 -15.07
CA GLU A 6 -35.95 -16.61 -14.40
C GLU A 6 -36.15 -17.56 -13.22
N GLU A 7 -35.59 -18.77 -13.32
CA GLU A 7 -35.58 -19.72 -12.22
C GLU A 7 -34.74 -19.13 -11.08
N ARG A 8 -35.40 -18.65 -10.02
CA ARG A 8 -34.72 -18.12 -8.84
C ARG A 8 -33.99 -19.25 -8.13
N VAL A 9 -32.67 -19.28 -8.23
CA VAL A 9 -31.81 -20.19 -7.47
C VAL A 9 -31.81 -19.74 -6.00
N GLU A 10 -32.10 -20.65 -5.07
CA GLU A 10 -31.97 -20.35 -3.65
C GLU A 10 -30.50 -20.13 -3.27
N ALA A 11 -30.23 -19.13 -2.44
CA ALA A 11 -28.90 -18.84 -1.95
C ALA A 11 -28.51 -19.86 -0.86
N SER A 12 -27.97 -21.01 -1.29
CA SER A 12 -27.41 -22.05 -0.43
C SER A 12 -25.94 -22.33 -0.74
N ASP A 13 -25.21 -22.85 0.25
CA ASP A 13 -23.80 -23.24 0.10
C ASP A 13 -23.62 -24.26 -1.02
N GLU A 14 -24.52 -25.23 -1.14
CA GLU A 14 -24.48 -26.25 -2.20
C GLU A 14 -24.67 -25.64 -3.59
N ALA A 15 -25.57 -24.65 -3.75
CA ALA A 15 -25.78 -23.96 -5.02
C ALA A 15 -24.57 -23.09 -5.43
N TRP A 16 -23.86 -22.52 -4.45
CA TRP A 16 -22.59 -21.82 -4.65
C TRP A 16 -21.46 -22.77 -5.06
N GLU A 17 -21.25 -23.85 -4.31
CA GLU A 17 -20.17 -24.83 -4.56
C GLU A 17 -20.33 -25.55 -5.92
N THR A 18 -21.58 -25.86 -6.29
CA THR A 18 -21.91 -26.46 -7.59
C THR A 18 -21.86 -25.47 -8.76
N ARG A 19 -21.56 -24.18 -8.50
CA ARG A 19 -21.57 -23.08 -9.48
C ARG A 19 -22.91 -22.88 -10.17
N ARG A 20 -24.02 -23.31 -9.54
CA ARG A 20 -25.38 -23.02 -10.03
C ARG A 20 -25.77 -21.57 -9.74
N LEU A 21 -25.19 -20.96 -8.73
CA LEU A 21 -25.45 -19.57 -8.33
C LEU A 21 -24.35 -18.63 -8.86
N GLY A 22 -24.72 -17.64 -9.68
CA GLY A 22 -23.84 -16.53 -10.08
C GLY A 22 -22.70 -16.84 -11.04
N ALA A 23 -22.56 -18.09 -11.50
CA ALA A 23 -21.51 -18.48 -12.46
C ALA A 23 -21.88 -18.20 -13.93
N GLU A 24 -23.11 -17.74 -14.20
CA GLU A 24 -23.54 -17.35 -15.54
C GLU A 24 -22.92 -16.00 -15.93
N GLU A 25 -22.64 -15.83 -17.22
CA GLU A 25 -22.01 -14.62 -17.78
C GLU A 25 -22.80 -13.33 -17.46
N ALA A 26 -24.13 -13.44 -17.30
CA ALA A 26 -25.00 -12.33 -16.92
C ALA A 26 -24.68 -11.72 -15.54
N PHE A 27 -24.00 -12.45 -14.66
CA PHE A 27 -23.62 -12.01 -13.32
C PHE A 27 -22.14 -11.64 -13.19
N VAL A 28 -21.38 -11.71 -14.29
CA VAL A 28 -19.95 -11.34 -14.33
C VAL A 28 -19.81 -9.93 -14.90
N ALA A 29 -19.20 -9.05 -14.13
CA ALA A 29 -18.84 -7.71 -14.59
C ALA A 29 -17.43 -7.35 -14.10
N VAL A 30 -16.70 -6.60 -14.91
CA VAL A 30 -15.44 -5.98 -14.48
C VAL A 30 -15.78 -4.90 -13.46
N ALA A 31 -15.19 -5.00 -12.28
CA ALA A 31 -15.36 -3.98 -11.24
C ALA A 31 -14.84 -2.63 -11.74
N GLY A 32 -15.58 -1.56 -11.42
CA GLY A 32 -15.14 -0.21 -11.73
C GLY A 32 -13.90 0.20 -10.93
N PRO A 33 -13.14 1.20 -11.40
CA PRO A 33 -11.93 1.69 -10.72
C PRO A 33 -12.18 2.15 -9.28
N GLU A 34 -13.38 2.62 -8.96
CA GLU A 34 -13.78 3.02 -7.61
C GLU A 34 -13.78 1.87 -6.60
N VAL A 35 -14.10 0.65 -7.07
CA VAL A 35 -14.09 -0.56 -6.25
C VAL A 35 -12.65 -0.96 -5.95
N GLU A 36 -11.77 -0.91 -6.95
CA GLU A 36 -10.33 -1.18 -6.78
C GLU A 36 -9.73 -0.21 -5.77
N GLU A 37 -9.98 1.10 -5.89
CA GLU A 37 -9.48 2.07 -4.91
C GLU A 37 -10.03 1.84 -3.50
N ALA A 38 -11.30 1.46 -3.36
CA ALA A 38 -11.88 1.16 -2.06
C ALA A 38 -11.17 -0.04 -1.40
N VAL A 39 -10.84 -1.07 -2.20
CA VAL A 39 -10.06 -2.23 -1.76
C VAL A 39 -8.63 -1.84 -1.39
N GLU A 40 -7.92 -1.06 -2.23
CA GLU A 40 -6.57 -0.58 -1.93
C GLU A 40 -6.53 0.25 -0.64
N ARG A 41 -7.50 1.16 -0.46
CA ARG A 41 -7.65 1.97 0.76
C ARG A 41 -7.92 1.12 1.99
N ALA A 42 -8.82 0.15 1.89
CA ALA A 42 -9.14 -0.74 3.00
C ALA A 42 -7.95 -1.63 3.39
N ALA A 43 -7.17 -2.10 2.41
CA ALA A 43 -5.96 -2.88 2.64
C ALA A 43 -4.78 -2.04 3.16
N GLY A 44 -4.80 -0.71 2.96
CA GLY A 44 -3.68 0.18 3.28
C GLY A 44 -2.45 -0.06 2.39
N THR A 45 -2.63 -0.75 1.26
CA THR A 45 -1.56 -1.11 0.32
C THR A 45 -1.98 -0.77 -1.09
N LYS A 46 -1.03 -0.29 -1.89
CA LYS A 46 -1.22 0.01 -3.31
C LYS A 46 -0.38 -0.91 -4.15
N LEU A 47 -0.95 -1.42 -5.25
CA LEU A 47 -0.16 -2.16 -6.22
C LEU A 47 0.77 -1.18 -6.94
N ILE A 48 2.06 -1.51 -6.97
CA ILE A 48 3.05 -0.77 -7.76
C ILE A 48 3.65 -1.70 -8.81
N SER A 49 3.70 -1.22 -10.05
CA SER A 49 4.40 -1.90 -11.13
C SER A 49 5.72 -1.18 -11.38
N ILE A 50 6.83 -1.84 -11.01
CA ILE A 50 8.18 -1.32 -11.20
C ILE A 50 8.97 -2.29 -12.08
N ARG A 51 9.74 -1.77 -13.04
CA ARG A 51 10.70 -2.58 -13.80
C ARG A 51 12.06 -2.49 -13.13
N MET A 52 12.70 -3.64 -12.93
CA MET A 52 14.02 -3.76 -12.33
C MET A 52 14.93 -4.55 -13.27
N SER A 53 16.24 -4.37 -13.16
CA SER A 53 17.19 -5.17 -13.94
C SER A 53 17.16 -6.63 -13.45
N GLN A 54 17.36 -7.58 -14.37
CA GLN A 54 17.31 -9.00 -14.06
C GLN A 54 18.30 -9.37 -12.94
N ARG A 55 19.54 -8.89 -13.06
CA ARG A 55 20.59 -9.10 -12.06
C ARG A 55 20.17 -8.62 -10.66
N MET A 56 19.51 -7.47 -10.56
CA MET A 56 19.04 -6.94 -9.28
C MET A 56 17.97 -7.83 -8.65
N ILE A 57 17.06 -8.39 -9.45
CA ILE A 57 16.04 -9.34 -8.96
C ILE A 57 16.72 -10.61 -8.45
N ASP A 58 17.71 -11.13 -9.18
CA ASP A 58 18.43 -12.35 -8.80
C ASP A 58 19.25 -12.15 -7.52
N ASP A 59 19.94 -11.01 -7.39
CA ASP A 59 20.67 -10.65 -6.18
C ASP A 59 19.72 -10.52 -4.96
N LEU A 60 18.56 -9.88 -5.13
CA LEU A 60 17.55 -9.77 -4.06
C LEU A 60 17.02 -11.14 -3.63
N LYS A 61 16.78 -12.04 -4.58
CA LYS A 61 16.36 -13.41 -4.27
C LYS A 61 17.45 -14.15 -3.49
N PHE A 62 18.70 -14.05 -3.92
CA PHE A 62 19.82 -14.70 -3.26
C PHE A 62 19.97 -14.22 -1.81
N ILE A 63 19.98 -12.89 -1.59
CA ILE A 63 20.09 -12.30 -0.25
C ILE A 63 18.92 -12.73 0.63
N ALA A 64 17.69 -12.65 0.11
CA ALA A 64 16.50 -13.03 0.87
C ALA A 64 16.54 -14.50 1.31
N MET A 65 17.04 -15.39 0.45
CA MET A 65 17.21 -16.81 0.76
C MET A 65 18.19 -17.04 1.93
N GLN A 66 19.29 -16.30 2.00
CA GLN A 66 20.24 -16.37 3.11
C GLN A 66 19.62 -15.94 4.45
N HIS A 67 18.63 -15.04 4.42
CA HIS A 67 17.91 -14.58 5.61
C HIS A 67 16.62 -15.36 5.90
N GLY A 68 16.29 -16.39 5.10
CA GLY A 68 15.05 -17.15 5.25
C GLY A 68 13.78 -16.33 4.95
N LEU A 69 13.90 -15.29 4.11
CA LEU A 69 12.81 -14.39 3.74
C LEU A 69 12.46 -14.52 2.25
N GLY A 70 11.24 -14.11 1.90
CA GLY A 70 10.88 -13.87 0.50
C GLY A 70 11.53 -12.58 -0.02
N TYR A 71 11.93 -12.54 -1.29
CA TYR A 71 12.58 -11.36 -1.88
C TYR A 71 11.69 -10.11 -1.83
N GLN A 72 10.38 -10.27 -1.99
CA GLN A 72 9.42 -9.17 -1.87
C GLN A 72 9.37 -8.61 -0.44
N THR A 73 9.46 -9.48 0.57
CA THR A 73 9.53 -9.08 1.97
C THR A 73 10.80 -8.31 2.26
N LEU A 74 11.95 -8.81 1.80
CA LEU A 74 13.24 -8.13 1.91
C LEU A 74 13.20 -6.75 1.24
N MET A 75 12.61 -6.66 0.05
CA MET A 75 12.47 -5.40 -0.69
C MET A 75 11.63 -4.39 0.10
N LYS A 76 10.47 -4.80 0.61
CA LYS A 76 9.60 -3.94 1.44
C LYS A 76 10.33 -3.43 2.68
N GLN A 77 11.02 -4.31 3.40
CA GLN A 77 11.78 -3.93 4.60
C GLN A 77 12.93 -2.98 4.28
N SER A 78 13.65 -3.22 3.18
CA SER A 78 14.77 -2.37 2.76
C SER A 78 14.30 -0.95 2.43
N LEU A 79 13.19 -0.84 1.66
CA LEU A 79 12.58 0.45 1.35
C LEU A 79 12.05 1.15 2.61
N ALA A 80 11.38 0.42 3.51
CA ALA A 80 10.88 0.99 4.76
C ALA A 80 12.01 1.56 5.64
N ARG A 81 13.10 0.81 5.79
CA ARG A 81 14.29 1.25 6.54
C ARG A 81 14.94 2.49 5.93
N PHE A 82 15.03 2.53 4.60
CA PHE A 82 15.54 3.69 3.88
C PHE A 82 14.66 4.93 4.13
N ILE A 83 13.34 4.79 3.95
CA ILE A 83 12.39 5.90 4.17
C ILE A 83 12.46 6.42 5.61
N GLU A 84 12.55 5.53 6.60
CA GLU A 84 12.64 5.94 8.01
C GLU A 84 13.93 6.72 8.30
N ALA A 85 15.06 6.27 7.75
CA ALA A 85 16.34 6.95 7.90
C ALA A 85 16.31 8.35 7.28
N GLU A 86 15.82 8.49 6.05
CA GLU A 86 15.70 9.78 5.35
C GLU A 86 14.77 10.76 6.08
N LYS A 87 13.62 10.27 6.58
CA LYS A 87 12.70 11.10 7.37
C LYS A 87 13.37 11.65 8.63
N LYS A 88 14.14 10.83 9.34
CA LYS A 88 14.87 11.26 10.54
C LYS A 88 15.92 12.32 10.21
N LEU A 89 16.65 12.14 9.11
CA LEU A 89 17.65 13.11 8.65
C LEU A 89 17.00 14.47 8.38
N LEU A 90 15.94 14.50 7.55
CA LEU A 90 15.22 15.74 7.21
C LEU A 90 14.60 16.43 8.42
N TRP A 91 14.12 15.67 9.40
CA TRP A 91 13.60 16.24 10.65
C TRP A 91 14.70 16.90 11.48
N ASN A 92 15.84 16.23 11.64
CA ASN A 92 16.97 16.74 12.39
C ASN A 92 17.52 18.03 11.77
N GLU A 93 17.58 18.12 10.45
CA GLU A 93 17.98 19.34 9.72
C GLU A 93 17.04 20.51 10.00
N GLN A 94 15.72 20.26 9.97
CA GLN A 94 14.72 21.28 10.28
C GLN A 94 14.81 21.75 11.73
N VAL A 95 14.98 20.83 12.68
CA VAL A 95 15.17 21.18 14.10
C VAL A 95 16.44 22.00 14.30
N ALA A 96 17.56 21.58 13.70
CA ALA A 96 18.82 22.32 13.78
C ALA A 96 18.71 23.73 13.21
N LYS A 97 17.97 23.90 12.09
CA LYS A 97 17.69 25.21 11.51
C LYS A 97 16.85 26.09 12.44
N ALA A 98 15.76 25.54 12.99
CA ALA A 98 14.88 26.27 13.90
C ALA A 98 15.59 26.67 15.21
N LEU A 99 16.51 25.84 15.71
CA LEU A 99 17.34 26.17 16.89
C LEU A 99 18.31 27.32 16.58
N LYS A 100 19.00 27.29 15.43
CA LYS A 100 19.87 28.39 14.99
C LYS A 100 19.10 29.70 14.82
N GLU A 101 17.88 29.66 14.29
CA GLU A 101 17.02 30.84 14.16
C GLU A 101 16.56 31.40 15.51
N LYS A 102 16.38 30.55 16.53
CA LYS A 102 16.09 30.98 17.90
C LYS A 102 17.30 31.55 18.62
N GLU A 103 18.47 30.96 18.44
CA GLU A 103 19.74 31.46 19.01
C GLU A 103 20.19 32.79 18.37
N GLY A 104 19.80 33.04 17.11
CA GLY A 104 20.10 34.29 16.40
C GLY A 104 19.19 35.48 16.74
N LYS A 105 18.11 35.30 17.53
CA LYS A 105 17.26 36.41 18.01
C LYS A 105 17.68 36.80 19.43
N PRO A 106 18.31 37.97 19.66
CA PRO A 106 18.59 38.41 21.02
C PRO A 106 17.26 38.62 21.77
N SER A 107 17.12 37.93 22.90
CA SER A 107 16.06 38.21 23.88
C SER A 107 16.28 39.61 24.42
N ASN A 108 15.56 40.61 23.90
CA ASN A 108 15.59 41.94 24.46
C ASN A 108 14.90 41.88 25.84
N PRO A 109 15.60 42.09 26.97
CA PRO A 109 14.96 42.06 28.26
C PRO A 109 14.12 43.31 28.45
N THR A 110 12.89 43.08 28.89
CA THR A 110 11.98 44.03 29.51
C THR A 110 12.73 45.14 30.27
N ARG A 111 12.51 46.40 29.89
CA ARG A 111 12.69 47.51 30.82
C ARG A 111 11.33 48.06 31.20
N ALA A 112 10.98 47.80 32.47
CA ALA A 112 10.05 48.60 33.23
C ALA A 112 10.58 50.03 33.36
N ALA A 113 9.71 51.01 33.13
CA ALA A 113 9.63 52.32 33.80
C ALA A 113 8.40 53.05 33.25
#